data_AF-A0A2S4XLN8-F1
#
_entry.id   AF-A0A2S4XLN8-F1
#
_cell.length_a   1.000
_cell.length_b   1.000
_cell.length_c   1.000
_cell.angle_alpha   90.00
_cell.angle_beta   90.00
_cell.angle_gamma   90.00
#
_symmetry.space_group_name_H-M   'P 1'
#
loop_
_entity.id
_entity.type
_entity.pdbx_description
1 polymer ?
#
loop_
_entity_poly.entity_id
_entity_poly.type
_entity_poly.pdbx_seq_one_letter_code
_entity_poly.pdbx_strand_id
1 'polypeptide(L)' 'MDTDRAVEANEAIRAFMSLRAGRPLLPEEQEEYRHLLAAWAAAAHAVATEPGRHSDTTPLPPC' A
#
# COMPACT_ATOMS: atom_id res chain seq x y z
N MET A 1 7.66 10.82 7.75
CA MET A 1 6.19 10.66 7.74
C MET A 1 5.80 9.89 6.49
N ASP A 2 6.30 8.66 6.37
CA ASP A 2 6.03 7.81 5.21
C ASP A 2 4.79 6.95 5.43
N THR A 3 4.44 6.71 6.70
CA THR A 3 3.16 6.12 7.12
C THR A 3 1.98 6.96 6.67
N ASP A 4 2.03 8.28 6.84
CA ASP A 4 0.95 9.18 6.43
C ASP A 4 0.75 9.16 4.91
N ARG A 5 1.84 9.16 4.13
CA ARG A 5 1.76 9.00 2.66
C ARG A 5 1.19 7.64 2.24
N ALA A 6 1.53 6.57 2.97
CA ALA A 6 0.97 5.25 2.70
C ALA A 6 -0.53 5.21 2.98
N VAL A 7 -1.00 5.91 4.02
CA VAL A 7 -2.43 6.04 4.34
C VAL A 7 -3.16 6.84 3.26
N GLU A 8 -2.64 8.02 2.90
CA GLU A 8 -3.23 8.88 1.86
C GLU A 8 -3.34 8.16 0.50
N ALA A 9 -2.29 7.45 0.08
CA ALA A 9 -2.30 6.70 -1.16
C ALA A 9 -3.33 5.54 -1.13
N ASN A 10 -3.49 4.87 0.03
CA ASN A 10 -4.49 3.81 0.19
C ASN A 10 -5.92 4.37 0.14
N GLU A 11 -6.17 5.53 0.76
CA GLU A 11 -7.46 6.21 0.70
C GLU A 11 -7.81 6.65 -0.73
N ALA A 12 -6.85 7.19 -1.47
CA ALA A 12 -7.03 7.53 -2.88
C ALA A 12 -7.38 6.29 -3.73
N ILE A 13 -6.69 5.16 -3.50
CA ILE A 13 -7.02 3.87 -4.15
C ILE A 13 -8.45 3.45 -3.83
N ARG A 14 -8.87 3.52 -2.56
CA ARG A 14 -10.23 3.12 -2.14
C ARG A 14 -11.30 4.01 -2.77
N ALA A 15 -11.11 5.32 -2.76
CA ALA A 15 -12.03 6.27 -3.39
C ALA A 15 -12.14 6.00 -4.90
N PHE A 16 -11.01 5.80 -5.57
CA PHE A 16 -10.94 5.51 -6.99
C PHE A 16 -11.62 4.18 -7.35
N MET A 17 -11.44 3.12 -6.55
CA MET A 17 -12.14 1.85 -6.75
C MET A 17 -13.63 1.93 -6.42
N SER A 18 -14.03 2.71 -5.41
CA SER A 18 -15.43 2.89 -5.02
C SER A 18 -16.26 3.59 -6.11
N LEU A 19 -15.69 4.59 -6.79
CA LEU A 19 -16.35 5.28 -7.91
C LEU A 19 -16.62 4.36 -9.11
N ARG A 20 -15.96 3.20 -9.15
CA ARG A 20 -15.95 2.27 -10.28
C ARG A 20 -16.49 0.90 -9.92
N ALA A 21 -17.15 0.76 -8.77
CA ALA A 21 -17.72 -0.49 -8.32
C ALA A 21 -18.63 -1.10 -9.42
N GLY A 22 -18.26 -2.29 -9.90
CA GLY A 22 -19.01 -3.00 -10.95
C GLY A 22 -18.68 -2.59 -12.39
N ARG A 23 -17.65 -1.76 -12.64
CA ARG A 23 -17.20 -1.40 -13.99
C ARG A 23 -15.75 -1.85 -14.23
N PRO A 24 -15.40 -2.33 -15.44
CA PRO A 24 -14.02 -2.63 -15.78
C PRO A 24 -13.20 -1.33 -15.84
N LEU A 25 -11.92 -1.41 -15.48
CA LEU A 25 -10.99 -0.28 -15.65
C LEU A 25 -10.66 -0.07 -17.14
N LEU A 26 -10.83 1.15 -17.62
CA LEU A 26 -10.35 1.59 -18.92
C LEU A 26 -8.80 1.66 -18.93
N PRO A 27 -8.15 1.62 -20.10
CA PRO A 27 -6.69 1.68 -20.21
C PRO A 27 -6.07 2.89 -19.50
N GLU A 28 -6.69 4.07 -19.62
CA GLU A 28 -6.23 5.31 -18.97
C GLU A 28 -6.35 5.22 -17.45
N GLU A 29 -7.46 4.64 -16.99
CA GLU A 29 -7.74 4.41 -15.58
C GLU A 29 -6.81 3.33 -14.96
N GLN A 30 -6.33 2.38 -15.76
CA GLN A 30 -5.33 1.40 -15.33
C GLN A 30 -3.97 2.05 -15.09
N GLU A 31 -3.60 3.03 -15.89
CA GLU A 31 -2.36 3.77 -15.70
C GLU A 31 -2.40 4.61 -14.42
N GLU A 32 -3.52 5.30 -14.17
CA GLU A 32 -3.75 6.01 -12.91
C GLU A 32 -3.75 5.07 -11.71
N TYR A 33 -4.39 3.89 -11.83
CA TYR A 33 -4.37 2.87 -10.77
C TYR A 33 -2.95 2.38 -10.47
N ARG A 34 -2.14 2.15 -11.50
CA ARG A 34 -0.73 1.74 -11.37
C ARG A 34 0.11 2.81 -10.68
N HIS A 35 -0.09 4.09 -10.99
CA HIS A 35 0.61 5.18 -10.31
C HIS A 35 0.28 5.23 -8.82
N LEU A 36 -1.00 5.09 -8.47
CA LEU A 36 -1.45 5.04 -7.07
C LEU A 36 -0.85 3.82 -6.33
N LEU A 37 -0.81 2.65 -6.98
CA LEU A 37 -0.18 1.45 -6.41
C LEU A 37 1.32 1.61 -6.21
N ALA A 38 2.03 2.22 -7.17
CA ALA A 38 3.47 2.45 -7.07
C ALA A 38 3.79 3.42 -5.92
N ALA A 39 3.01 4.49 -5.76
CA ALA A 39 3.17 5.44 -4.66
C ALA A 39 2.91 4.80 -3.30
N TRP A 40 1.84 4.00 -3.19
CA TRP A 40 1.55 3.23 -1.97
C TRP A 40 2.66 2.24 -1.64
N ALA A 41 3.13 1.46 -2.61
CA ALA A 41 4.18 0.47 -2.41
C ALA A 41 5.49 1.12 -1.96
N ALA A 42 5.89 2.23 -2.57
CA ALA A 42 7.09 2.96 -2.18
C ALA A 42 7.01 3.47 -0.73
N ALA A 43 5.87 4.06 -0.34
CA ALA A 43 5.65 4.54 1.01
C ALA A 43 5.57 3.38 2.04
N ALA A 44 4.86 2.30 1.70
CA ALA A 44 4.75 1.11 2.55
C ALA A 44 6.11 0.43 2.76
N HIS A 45 6.94 0.36 1.72
CA HIS A 45 8.31 -0.15 1.83
C HIS A 45 9.20 0.77 2.68
N ALA A 46 9.07 2.09 2.57
CA ALA A 46 9.82 3.01 3.41
C ALA A 46 9.48 2.83 4.90
N VAL A 47 8.20 2.64 5.24
CA VAL A 47 7.76 2.32 6.61
C VAL A 47 8.26 0.96 7.09
N ALA A 48 8.24 -0.05 6.21
CA ALA A 48 8.72 -1.40 6.56
C ALA A 48 10.26 -1.48 6.68
N THR A 49 10.97 -0.57 6.04
CA THR A 49 12.45 -0.53 5.99
C THR A 49 13.03 0.41 7.06
N GLU A 50 12.21 1.14 7.82
CA GLU A 50 12.68 1.82 9.04
C GLU A 50 13.19 0.77 10.04
N PRO A 51 14.50 0.76 10.38
CA PRO A 51 15.09 -0.28 11.21
C PRO A 51 14.78 0.03 12.68
N GLY A 52 13.64 -0.44 13.17
CA GLY A 52 13.27 -0.24 14.58
C GLY A 52 12.08 -1.03 15.12
N ARG A 53 11.34 -1.77 14.30
CA ARG A 53 10.20 -2.56 14.78
C ARG A 53 9.98 -3.74 13.83
N HIS A 54 9.78 -4.94 14.37
CA HIS A 54 9.60 -6.21 13.64
C HIS A 54 10.88 -6.99 13.30
N SER A 55 11.68 -7.26 14.33
CA SER A 55 12.25 -8.60 14.50
C SER A 55 11.80 -9.14 15.84
N ASP A 56 10.48 -9.22 16.03
CA ASP A 56 9.89 -10.09 17.05
C ASP A 56 9.61 -11.44 16.39
N THR A 57 10.67 -12.04 15.83
CA THR A 57 10.68 -13.46 15.58
C THR A 57 10.87 -14.08 16.96
N THR A 58 9.77 -14.33 17.67
CA THR A 58 9.79 -15.24 18.80
C THR A 58 10.34 -16.57 18.26
N PRO A 59 11.54 -17.01 18.67
CA PRO A 59 11.98 -18.34 18.30
C PRO A 59 11.03 -19.33 18.99
N LEU A 60 10.37 -20.19 18.21
CA LEU A 60 9.62 -21.31 18.76
C LEU A 60 10.58 -22.13 19.64
N PRO A 61 10.17 -22.51 20.87
CA PRO A 61 10.99 -23.39 21.68
C PRO A 61 11.12 -24.76 20.99
N PRO A 62 12.30 -25.41 20.98
CA PRO A 62 12.38 -26.80 20.59
C PRO A 62 11.60 -27.67 21.59
N CYS A 63 10.94 -28.70 21.07
CA CYS A 63 10.08 -29.67 21.78
C CYS A 63 10.62 -30.16 23.12
#